data_AF-A0A453SNA8-F1
#
_entry.id   AF-A0A453SNA8-F1
#
_cell.length_a   1.000
_cell.length_b   1.000
_cell.length_c   1.000
_cell.angle_alpha   90.00
_cell.angle_beta   90.00
_cell.angle_gamma   90.00
#
_symmetry.space_group_name_H-M   'P 1'
#
loop_
_entity.id
_entity.type
_entity.pdbx_description
1 polymer ?
#
loop_
_entity_poly.entity_id
_entity_poly.type
_entity_poly.pdbx_seq_one_letter_code
_entity_poly.pdbx_strand_id
1 'polypeptide(L)'
;DYTLTDHDLCAHIVIESSLRKQLLVQIDGSCVLQNQLMCLLNEKEWINDDVINAYICCRKDQIHVQNDNKVYFESPFVPSLFKRDGELGIRKDSAFMIETVIEYMQHDMLL
;
A
#
# COMPACT_ATOMS: atom_id res chain seq x y z
N ASP A 1 9.79 15.50 16.70
CA ASP A 1 10.71 14.34 16.73
C ASP A 1 9.98 13.11 17.23
N TYR A 2 10.09 12.01 16.50
CA TYR A 2 9.55 10.72 16.90
C TYR A 2 10.50 10.07 17.91
N THR A 3 9.98 9.45 18.97
CA THR A 3 10.77 8.71 19.95
C THR A 3 10.58 7.21 19.72
N LEU A 4 11.69 6.50 19.55
CA LEU A 4 11.72 5.07 19.29
C LEU A 4 11.17 4.29 20.50
N THR A 5 10.28 3.35 20.25
CA THR A 5 9.58 2.55 21.25
C THR A 5 10.15 1.13 21.33
N ASP A 6 9.83 0.38 22.38
CA ASP A 6 10.19 -1.05 22.49
C ASP A 6 9.59 -1.88 21.33
N HIS A 7 8.44 -1.46 20.80
CA HIS A 7 7.84 -2.10 19.63
C HIS A 7 8.66 -1.86 18.36
N ASP A 8 9.23 -0.67 18.18
CA ASP A 8 10.10 -0.36 17.04
C ASP A 8 11.39 -1.20 17.11
N LEU A 9 11.97 -1.35 18.30
CA LEU A 9 13.14 -2.21 18.51
C LEU A 9 12.83 -3.68 18.20
N CYS A 10 11.68 -4.16 18.67
CA CYS A 10 11.23 -5.53 18.39
C CYS A 10 11.04 -5.75 16.87
N ALA A 11 10.40 -4.80 16.18
CA ALA A 11 10.21 -4.86 14.74
C ALA A 11 11.53 -4.91 13.97
N HIS A 12 12.52 -4.09 14.35
CA HIS A 12 13.87 -4.14 13.78
C HIS A 12 14.49 -5.54 13.92
N ILE A 13 14.50 -6.09 15.13
CA ILE A 13 15.09 -7.41 15.40
C ILE A 13 14.38 -8.50 14.60
N VAL A 14 13.04 -8.47 14.53
CA VAL A 14 12.27 -9.45 13.76
C VAL A 14 12.62 -9.39 12.27
N ILE A 15 12.72 -8.18 11.70
CA ILE A 15 13.10 -8.01 10.30
C ILE A 15 14.52 -8.55 10.06
N GLU A 16 15.51 -8.16 10.86
CA GLU A 16 16.91 -8.57 10.66
C GLU A 16 17.14 -10.08 10.85
N SER A 17 16.45 -10.70 11.81
CA SER A 17 16.67 -12.10 12.17
C SER A 17 15.87 -13.11 11.34
N SER A 18 14.88 -12.65 10.59
CA SER A 18 14.01 -13.52 9.78
C SER A 18 14.64 -13.96 8.46
N LEU A 19 14.13 -15.05 7.88
CA LEU A 19 14.64 -15.56 6.61
C LEU A 19 14.27 -14.61 5.46
N ARG A 20 15.17 -14.47 4.47
CA ARG A 20 15.06 -13.51 3.37
C ARG A 20 13.69 -13.48 2.66
N LYS A 21 13.04 -14.63 2.49
CA LYS A 21 11.73 -14.77 1.81
C LYS A 21 10.59 -15.10 2.76
N GLN A 22 10.77 -14.90 4.06
CA GLN A 22 9.74 -15.13 5.06
C GLN A 22 8.68 -14.05 4.96
N LEU A 23 7.41 -14.44 4.95
CA LEU A 23 6.28 -13.52 5.06
C LEU A 23 6.23 -12.97 6.49
N LEU A 24 6.32 -11.65 6.63
CA LEU A 24 6.30 -10.97 7.94
C LEU A 24 5.07 -10.09 8.16
N VAL A 25 4.46 -9.60 7.06
CA VAL A 25 3.24 -8.79 7.12
C VAL A 25 2.20 -9.38 6.19
N GLN A 26 0.99 -9.56 6.72
CA GLN A 26 -0.18 -9.95 5.95
C GLN A 26 -1.39 -9.15 6.44
N ILE A 27 -1.86 -8.17 5.66
CA ILE A 27 -2.94 -7.24 6.02
C ILE A 27 -3.74 -6.92 4.76
N ASP A 28 -5.05 -7.13 4.76
CA ASP A 28 -5.98 -6.83 3.67
C ASP A 28 -5.47 -7.24 2.27
N GLY A 29 -4.96 -8.46 2.15
CA GLY A 29 -4.43 -8.99 0.90
C GLY A 29 -3.02 -8.49 0.53
N SER A 30 -2.49 -7.49 1.23
CA SER A 30 -1.07 -7.10 1.13
C SER A 30 -0.20 -8.12 1.83
N CYS A 31 0.86 -8.56 1.15
CA CYS A 31 1.84 -9.51 1.66
C CYS A 31 3.24 -8.91 1.54
N VAL A 32 3.97 -8.82 2.64
CA VAL A 32 5.34 -8.28 2.63
C VAL A 32 6.32 -9.28 3.22
N LEU A 33 7.34 -9.60 2.43
CA LEU A 33 8.44 -10.46 2.80
C LEU A 33 9.54 -9.69 3.54
N GLN A 34 10.34 -10.42 4.31
CA GLN A 34 11.48 -9.88 5.05
C GLN A 34 12.39 -8.99 4.18
N ASN A 35 12.78 -9.45 2.99
CA ASN A 35 13.71 -8.71 2.15
C ASN A 35 13.13 -7.40 1.58
N GLN A 36 11.80 -7.30 1.46
CA GLN A 36 11.13 -6.07 1.08
C GLN A 36 11.12 -5.07 2.25
N LEU A 37 11.01 -5.56 3.50
CA LEU A 37 11.03 -4.72 4.71
C LEU A 37 12.42 -4.18 5.08
N MET A 38 13.49 -4.76 4.54
CA MET A 38 14.86 -4.28 4.80
C MET A 38 15.07 -2.81 4.42
N CYS A 39 14.31 -2.28 3.46
CA CYS A 39 14.38 -0.86 3.09
C CYS A 39 14.01 0.08 4.25
N LEU A 40 13.26 -0.40 5.25
CA LEU A 40 12.91 0.38 6.45
C LEU A 40 14.09 0.53 7.41
N LEU A 41 15.10 -0.35 7.32
CA LEU A 41 16.27 -0.35 8.18
C LEU A 41 17.47 0.38 7.56
N ASN A 42 17.35 0.78 6.30
CA ASN A 42 18.41 1.45 5.55
C ASN A 42 17.93 2.80 5.02
N GLU A 43 18.40 3.88 5.64
CA GLU A 43 18.08 5.27 5.26
C GLU A 43 18.41 5.63 3.81
N LYS A 44 19.25 4.85 3.13
CA LYS A 44 19.67 5.08 1.74
C LYS A 44 18.82 4.34 0.72
N GLU A 45 17.97 3.43 1.16
CA GLU A 45 17.10 2.66 0.28
C GLU A 45 15.75 3.35 0.08
N TRP A 46 15.20 3.18 -1.12
CA TRP A 46 13.84 3.58 -1.40
C TRP A 46 12.88 2.61 -0.74
N ILE A 47 11.78 3.13 -0.20
CA ILE A 47 10.74 2.28 0.37
C ILE A 47 10.10 1.45 -0.75
N ASN A 48 10.02 0.15 -0.53
CA ASN A 48 9.44 -0.79 -1.46
C ASN A 48 7.91 -0.60 -1.59
N ASP A 49 7.37 -0.78 -2.80
CA ASP A 49 5.94 -0.56 -3.09
C ASP A 49 5.01 -1.46 -2.26
N ASP A 50 5.41 -2.70 -1.96
CA ASP A 50 4.62 -3.61 -1.13
C ASP A 50 4.55 -3.14 0.33
N VAL A 51 5.64 -2.54 0.83
CA VAL A 51 5.70 -1.92 2.17
C VAL A 51 4.79 -0.70 2.23
N ILE A 52 4.82 0.16 1.20
CA ILE A 52 3.93 1.33 1.09
C ILE A 52 2.47 0.87 1.04
N ASN A 53 2.17 -0.15 0.24
CA ASN A 53 0.82 -0.70 0.11
C ASN A 53 0.31 -1.26 1.45
N ALA A 54 1.14 -2.02 2.17
CA ALA A 54 0.78 -2.52 3.51
C ALA A 54 0.49 -1.38 4.50
N TYR A 55 1.31 -0.31 4.49
CA TYR A 55 1.06 0.87 5.31
C TYR A 55 -0.28 1.54 4.97
N ILE A 56 -0.60 1.67 3.68
CA ILE A 56 -1.88 2.21 3.23
C ILE A 56 -3.05 1.36 3.73
N CYS A 57 -2.97 0.03 3.63
CA CYS A 57 -3.99 -0.88 4.17
C CYS A 57 -4.22 -0.64 5.67
N CYS A 58 -3.16 -0.61 6.48
CA CYS A 58 -3.26 -0.29 7.92
C CYS A 58 -3.97 1.04 8.20
N ARG A 59 -3.72 2.04 7.36
CA ARG A 59 -4.30 3.39 7.49
C ARG A 59 -5.75 3.43 7.03
N LYS A 60 -6.12 2.65 6.00
CA LYS A 60 -7.52 2.56 5.53
C LYS A 60 -8.43 2.14 6.66
N ASP A 61 -8.10 1.10 7.42
CA ASP A 61 -8.89 0.66 8.57
C ASP A 61 -9.07 1.75 9.62
N GLN A 62 -7.99 2.47 9.94
CA GLN A 62 -8.04 3.52 10.96
C GLN A 62 -8.82 4.76 10.52
N ILE A 63 -8.75 5.12 9.23
CA ILE A 63 -9.30 6.37 8.71
C ILE A 63 -10.74 6.22 8.23
N HIS A 64 -11.13 5.07 7.67
CA HIS A 64 -12.54 4.81 7.34
C HIS A 64 -13.42 4.94 8.59
N VAL A 65 -12.93 4.45 9.74
CA VAL A 65 -13.62 4.58 11.04
C VAL A 65 -13.72 6.04 11.51
N GLN A 66 -12.74 6.89 11.20
CA GLN A 66 -12.68 8.27 11.73
C GLN A 66 -13.33 9.32 10.82
N ASN A 67 -13.39 9.09 9.50
CA ASN A 67 -13.78 10.12 8.52
C ASN A 67 -15.10 9.83 7.77
N ASP A 68 -15.93 8.89 8.26
CA ASP A 68 -17.22 8.57 7.64
C ASP A 68 -17.07 8.22 6.13
N ASN A 69 -15.99 7.49 5.81
CA ASN A 69 -15.61 7.08 4.44
C ASN A 69 -15.39 8.21 3.41
N LYS A 70 -15.13 9.45 3.85
CA LYS A 70 -14.91 10.59 2.95
C LYS A 70 -13.52 10.67 2.32
N VAL A 71 -12.59 9.80 2.72
CA VAL A 71 -11.22 9.79 2.21
C VAL A 71 -10.93 8.40 1.67
N TYR A 72 -10.58 8.35 0.39
CA TYR A 72 -10.22 7.11 -0.28
C TYR A 72 -8.69 7.02 -0.41
N PHE A 73 -8.12 5.87 -0.03
CA PHE A 73 -6.71 5.59 -0.24
C PHE A 73 -6.55 4.55 -1.34
N GLU A 74 -5.83 4.93 -2.38
CA GLU A 74 -5.48 4.04 -3.48
C GLU A 74 -4.18 3.27 -3.23
N SER A 75 -4.08 2.10 -3.87
CA SER A 75 -2.84 1.34 -3.91
C SER A 75 -1.82 2.01 -4.85
N PRO A 76 -0.51 2.02 -4.54
CA PRO A 76 0.51 2.58 -5.42
C PRO A 76 0.56 1.92 -6.81
N PHE A 77 0.02 0.71 -6.95
CA PHE A 77 -0.04 0.00 -8.21
C PHE A 77 -1.10 0.56 -9.17
N VAL A 78 -2.20 1.11 -8.67
CA VAL A 78 -3.34 1.56 -9.47
C VAL A 78 -2.99 2.73 -10.41
N PRO A 79 -2.29 3.79 -9.96
CA PRO A 79 -1.83 4.86 -10.87
C PRO A 79 -0.90 4.36 -11.98
N SER A 80 -0.03 3.39 -11.67
CA SER A 80 0.88 2.80 -12.66
C SER A 80 0.13 2.00 -13.72
N LEU A 81 -0.93 1.28 -13.31
CA LEU A 81 -1.84 0.60 -14.24
C LEU A 81 -2.57 1.61 -15.13
N PHE A 82 -3.12 2.69 -14.55
CA PHE A 82 -3.76 3.75 -15.32
C PHE A 82 -2.82 4.40 -16.33
N LYS A 83 -1.57 4.64 -15.97
CA LYS A 83 -0.58 5.20 -16.90
C LYS A 83 -0.30 4.24 -18.05
N ARG A 84 -0.05 2.96 -17.75
CA ARG A 84 0.26 1.94 -18.77
C ARG A 84 -0.92 1.70 -19.72
N ASP A 85 -2.12 1.58 -19.17
CA ASP A 85 -3.30 1.14 -19.92
C ASP A 85 -4.12 2.31 -20.45
N GLY A 86 -3.98 3.51 -19.87
CA GLY A 86 -4.61 4.74 -20.35
C GLY A 86 -4.04 5.25 -21.68
N GLU A 87 -2.75 5.00 -21.95
CA GLU A 87 -2.13 5.31 -23.25
C GLU A 87 -2.66 4.42 -24.39
N LEU A 88 -3.13 3.20 -24.06
CA LEU A 88 -3.66 2.23 -25.02
C LEU A 88 -5.17 2.44 -25.31
N GLY A 89 -5.82 3.33 -24.56
CA GLY A 89 -7.27 3.47 -24.52
C GLY A 89 -7.91 2.29 -23.77
N ILE A 90 -8.99 2.56 -23.03
CA ILE A 90 -9.74 1.51 -22.34
C ILE A 90 -10.31 0.56 -23.41
N ARG A 91 -9.79 -0.66 -23.50
CA ARG A 91 -10.42 -1.69 -24.34
C ARG A 91 -11.83 -1.88 -23.83
N LYS A 92 -12.81 -1.86 -24.73
CA LYS A 92 -14.25 -2.01 -24.42
C LYS A 92 -14.58 -3.26 -23.59
N ASP A 93 -13.67 -4.22 -23.55
CA ASP A 93 -13.84 -5.51 -22.90
C ASP A 93 -13.09 -5.59 -21.55
N SER A 94 -12.33 -4.56 -21.14
CA SER A 94 -11.64 -4.53 -19.85
C SER A 94 -12.56 -3.96 -18.76
N ALA A 95 -13.56 -4.75 -18.36
CA ALA A 95 -14.51 -4.40 -17.30
C ALA A 95 -13.80 -3.90 -16.03
N PHE A 96 -12.69 -4.55 -15.66
CA PHE A 96 -11.85 -4.18 -14.52
C PHE A 96 -11.42 -2.70 -14.51
N MET A 97 -10.91 -2.18 -15.63
CA MET A 97 -10.45 -0.78 -15.69
C MET A 97 -11.60 0.22 -15.62
N ILE A 98 -12.76 -0.13 -16.17
CA ILE A 98 -13.96 0.72 -16.11
C ILE A 98 -14.49 0.76 -14.68
N GLU A 99 -14.55 -0.39 -13.99
CA GLU A 99 -14.99 -0.48 -12.59
C GLU A 99 -14.08 0.34 -11.66
N THR A 100 -12.75 0.20 -11.78
CA THR A 100 -11.80 0.99 -10.96
C THR A 100 -11.93 2.49 -11.22
N VAL A 101 -12.13 2.93 -12.48
CA VAL A 101 -12.36 4.35 -12.78
C VAL A 101 -13.68 4.83 -12.17
N ILE A 102 -14.76 4.05 -12.25
CA ILE A 102 -16.06 4.42 -11.67
C ILE A 102 -15.95 4.56 -10.15
N GLU A 103 -15.31 3.62 -9.47
CA GLU A 103 -15.05 3.70 -8.02
C GLU A 103 -14.26 4.96 -7.68
N TYR A 104 -13.20 5.25 -8.43
CA TYR A 104 -12.41 6.47 -8.26
C TYR A 104 -13.28 7.72 -8.42
N MET A 105 -14.11 7.81 -9.47
CA MET A 105 -15.01 8.95 -9.68
C MET A 105 -16.04 9.11 -8.55
N GLN A 106 -16.52 8.01 -7.98
CA GLN A 106 -17.47 8.04 -6.86
C GLN A 106 -16.83 8.51 -5.55
N HIS A 107 -15.53 8.29 -5.36
CA HIS A 107 -14.84 8.68 -4.14
C HIS A 107 -14.16 10.05 -4.22
N ASP A 108 -13.60 10.43 -5.38
CA ASP A 108 -12.81 11.67 -5.53
C ASP A 108 -13.60 12.84 -6.15
N MET A 109 -14.73 12.58 -6.84
CA MET A 109 -15.50 13.61 -7.56
C MET A 109 -16.94 13.83 -7.07
N LEU A 110 -17.28 13.37 -5.86
CA LEU A 110 -18.47 13.88 -5.17
C LEU A 110 -18.22 15.30 -4.64
N LEU A 111 -18.38 16.28 -5.53
CA LEU A 111 -18.70 17.67 -5.22
C LEU A 111 -20.17 17.81 -4.81
#